data_AF-A0A2N5M7X9-F1
#
_entry.id   AF-A0A2N5M7X9-F1
#
_cell.length_a   1.000
_cell.length_b   1.000
_cell.length_c   1.000
_cell.angle_alpha   90.00
_cell.angle_beta   90.00
_cell.angle_gamma   90.00
#
_symmetry.space_group_name_H-M   'P 1'
#
loop_
_entity.id
_entity.type
_entity.pdbx_description
1 polymer ?
#
loop_
_entity_poly.entity_id
_entity_poly.type
_entity_poly.pdbx_seq_one_letter_code
_entity_poly.pdbx_strand_id
1 'polypeptide(L)' 'MKIFQLKKDYKDLYKKGVQFFLISESEFIGVKEYTLLASNQKGKLLVSDDELNRYFFLKNP' A
#
# COMPACT_ATOMS: atom_id res chain seq x y z
N MET A 1 -13.97 2.05 -0.72
CA MET A 1 -12.61 2.05 -0.14
C MET A 1 -11.72 1.18 -1.01
N LYS A 2 -10.57 1.68 -1.48
CA LYS A 2 -9.64 0.88 -2.32
C LYS A 2 -8.87 -0.10 -1.42
N ILE A 3 -8.73 -1.34 -1.86
CA ILE A 3 -7.94 -2.37 -1.17
C ILE A 3 -6.74 -2.71 -2.05
N PHE A 4 -5.55 -2.68 -1.46
CA PHE A 4 -4.32 -3.11 -2.08
C PHE A 4 -3.87 -4.44 -1.47
N GLN A 5 -3.22 -5.28 -2.25
CA GLN A 5 -2.63 -6.53 -1.76
C GLN A 5 -1.19 -6.65 -2.25
N LEU A 6 -0.31 -7.18 -1.40
CA LEU A 6 1.10 -7.40 -1.75
C LEU A 6 1.26 -8.50 -2.82
N LYS A 7 1.93 -8.14 -3.91
CA LYS A 7 2.39 -9.05 -4.99
C LYS A 7 3.62 -9.88 -4.57
N LYS A 8 4.45 -9.32 -3.68
CA LYS A 8 5.70 -9.88 -3.16
C LYS A 8 5.98 -9.34 -1.75
N ASP A 9 6.96 -9.91 -1.06
CA ASP A 9 7.39 -9.44 0.25
C ASP A 9 7.82 -7.96 0.19
N TYR A 10 7.48 -7.19 1.23
CA TYR A 10 7.76 -5.76 1.31
C TYR A 10 8.69 -5.46 2.48
N LYS A 11 9.94 -5.10 2.16
CA LYS A 11 11.00 -4.63 3.10
C LYS A 11 11.12 -5.47 4.38
N ASP A 12 10.90 -6.78 4.31
CA ASP A 12 10.86 -7.71 5.46
C ASP A 12 9.80 -7.40 6.55
N LEU A 13 8.99 -6.35 6.37
CA LEU A 13 7.92 -5.94 7.27
C LEU A 13 6.64 -6.76 7.04
N TYR A 14 6.35 -7.05 5.77
CA TYR A 14 5.12 -7.70 5.34
C TYR A 14 5.39 -8.77 4.29
N LYS A 15 4.69 -9.90 4.44
CA LYS A 15 4.75 -11.01 3.50
C LYS A 15 3.77 -10.81 2.34
N LYS A 16 4.08 -11.41 1.20
CA LYS A 16 3.19 -11.50 0.05
C LYS A 16 1.77 -11.90 0.49
N GLY A 17 0.76 -11.26 -0.10
CA GLY A 17 -0.65 -11.57 0.17
C GLY A 17 -1.31 -10.75 1.28
N VAL A 18 -0.55 -10.03 2.12
CA VAL A 18 -1.16 -9.10 3.09
C VAL A 18 -1.95 -8.01 2.37
N GLN A 19 -3.13 -7.68 2.90
CA GLN A 19 -4.02 -6.67 2.37
C GLN A 19 -3.88 -5.36 3.14
N PHE A 20 -4.13 -4.26 2.43
CA PHE A 20 -4.04 -2.92 2.94
C PHE A 20 -5.21 -2.09 2.44
N PHE A 21 -5.76 -1.24 3.30
CA PHE A 21 -6.79 -0.28 2.95
C PHE A 21 -6.13 1.06 2.62
N LEU A 22 -6.48 1.67 1.49
CA LEU A 22 -6.07 3.04 1.21
C LEU A 22 -6.88 3.99 2.08
N ILE A 23 -6.20 4.73 2.96
CA ILE A 23 -6.85 5.70 3.87
C ILE A 23 -6.52 7.15 3.53
N SER A 24 -5.44 7.40 2.78
CA SER A 24 -5.08 8.74 2.31
C SER A 24 -4.20 8.65 1.06
N GLU A 25 -4.40 9.57 0.12
CA GLU A 25 -3.60 9.79 -1.08
C GLU A 25 -3.30 11.30 -1.14
N SER A 26 -2.03 11.66 -1.37
CA SER A 26 -1.57 13.04 -1.45
C SER A 26 -0.66 13.21 -2.66
N GLU A 27 -0.72 14.38 -3.29
CA GLU A 27 0.20 14.77 -4.34
C GLU A 27 0.70 16.19 -4.07
N PHE A 28 2.02 16.37 -4.04
CA PHE A 28 2.66 17.67 -3.87
C PHE A 28 3.79 17.84 -4.88
N ILE A 29 3.67 18.85 -5.76
CA ILE A 29 4.65 19.15 -6.82
C ILE A 29 5.01 17.89 -7.63
N GLY A 30 4.00 17.11 -8.03
CA GLY A 30 4.16 15.89 -8.83
C GLY A 30 4.68 14.67 -8.06
N VAL A 31 4.94 14.78 -6.75
CA VAL A 31 5.28 13.64 -5.89
C VAL A 31 4.00 13.09 -5.28
N LYS A 32 3.69 11.82 -5.54
CA LYS A 32 2.52 11.11 -5.01
C LYS A 32 2.89 10.17 -3.86
N GLU A 33 2.14 10.27 -2.77
CA GLU A 33 2.29 9.42 -1.59
C GLU A 33 0.94 8.85 -1.15
N TYR A 34 1.00 7.62 -0.63
CA TYR A 34 -0.16 6.83 -0.24
C TYR A 34 0.00 6.35 1.19
N THR A 35 -1.03 6.56 2.01
CA THR A 35 -1.11 5.94 3.34
C THR A 35 -2.01 4.71 3.28
N LEU A 36 -1.41 3.57 3.59
CA LEU A 36 -2.02 2.24 3.57
C LEU A 36 -2.17 1.71 5.01
N LEU A 37 -3.35 1.25 5.40
CA LEU A 37 -3.60 0.60 6.69
C LEU A 37 -3.60 -0.91 6.52
N ALA A 38 -2.71 -1.62 7.22
CA ALA A 38 -2.62 -3.08 7.13
C ALA A 38 -3.86 -3.75 7.75
N SER A 39 -4.44 -4.72 7.04
CA SER A 39 -5.62 -5.46 7.55
C SER A 39 -5.30 -6.34 8.77
N ASN A 40 -4.03 -6.72 8.94
CA ASN A 40 -3.54 -7.54 10.05
C ASN A 40 -3.14 -6.71 11.29
N GLN A 41 -3.64 -5.47 11.41
CA GLN A 41 -3.43 -4.56 12.56
C GLN A 41 -1.96 -4.18 12.85
N LYS A 42 -1.02 -4.47 11.93
CA LYS A 42 0.39 -4.08 12.07
C LYS A 42 0.67 -2.58 11.88
N GLY A 43 -0.36 -1.78 11.58
CA GLY A 43 -0.28 -0.32 11.53
C GLY A 43 -0.41 0.27 10.13
N LYS A 44 0.04 1.51 10.00
CA LYS A 44 0.03 2.29 8.75
C LYS A 44 1.37 2.16 8.04
N LEU A 45 1.32 2.22 6.72
CA LEU A 45 2.47 2.24 5.84
C LEU A 45 2.34 3.44 4.89
N LEU A 46 3.35 4.29 4.87
CA LEU A 46 3.48 5.32 3.84
C LEU A 46 4.27 4.72 2.68
N VAL A 47 3.75 4.85 1.47
CA VAL A 47 4.42 4.36 0.25
C VAL A 47 4.37 5.40 -0.84
N SER A 48 5.46 5.50 -1.60
CA SER A 48 5.50 6.29 -2.83
C SER A 48 4.70 5.62 -3.96
N ASP A 49 4.41 6.36 -5.02
CA ASP A 49 3.78 5.82 -6.23
C ASP A 49 4.59 4.66 -6.87
N ASP A 50 5.93 4.78 -6.93
CA ASP A 50 6.80 3.71 -7.42
C ASP A 50 6.64 2.44 -6.58
N GLU A 51 6.68 2.58 -5.25
CA GLU A 51 6.53 1.46 -4.34
C GLU A 51 5.15 0.82 -4.43
N LEU A 52 4.09 1.64 -4.54
CA LEU A 52 2.74 1.16 -4.71
C LEU A 52 2.63 0.29 -5.97
N ASN A 53 3.11 0.79 -7.11
CA ASN A 53 3.09 0.09 -8.39
C ASN A 53 3.94 -1.20 -8.36
N ARG A 54 5.11 -1.14 -7.73
CA ARG A 54 6.10 -2.22 -7.71
C ARG A 54 5.72 -3.37 -6.77
N TYR A 55 5.05 -3.10 -5.66
CA TYR A 55 4.79 -4.10 -4.61
C TYR A 55 3.32 -4.47 -4.45
N PHE A 56 2.38 -3.64 -4.90
CA PHE A 56 0.96 -3.82 -4.62
C PHE A 56 0.14 -3.92 -5.90
N PHE A 57 -0.96 -4.68 -5.86
CA PHE A 57 -2.03 -4.60 -6.86
C PHE A 57 -3.31 -4.11 -6.21
N LEU A 58 -4.10 -3.35 -6.96
CA LEU A 58 -5.46 -3.02 -6.58
C LEU A 58 -6.30 -4.31 -6.61
N LYS A 59 -6.87 -4.67 -5.47
CA LYS A 59 -7.83 -5.76 -5.36
C LYS A 59 -9.22 -5.19 -5.57
N ASN A 60 -9.77 -5.40 -6.76
CA ASN A 60 -11.18 -5.17 -6.97
C ASN A 60 -12.00 -6.28 -6.27
N PRO A 61 -13.16 -5.94 -5.70
CA PRO A 61 -14.13 -6.94 -5.24
C PRO A 61 -14.65 -7.78 -6.42
#